data_AF-A0A0B1SKH9-F1
#
_entry.id   AF-A0A0B1SKH9-F1
#
_cell.length_a   1.000
_cell.length_b   1.000
_cell.length_c   1.000
_cell.angle_alpha   90.00
_cell.angle_beta   90.00
_cell.angle_gamma   90.00
#
_symmetry.space_group_name_H-M   'P 1'
#
loop_
_entity.id
_entity.type
_entity.pdbx_description
1 polymer ?
#
loop_
_entity_poly.entity_id
_entity_poly.type
_entity_poly.pdbx_seq_one_letter_code
_entity_poly.pdbx_strand_id
1 'polypeptide(L)'
;MFNPDLLTPEVVGEVPNGFLARPLRISDYDNGFLQVLAQLTTVGDISRETFEERFRSMSQTRPLAYYVVVVEEIRYDILFIPLSSNR
;
A
#
# COMPACT_ATOMS: atom_id res chain seq x y z
N MET A 1 5.51 6.38 4.73
CA MET A 1 6.27 5.79 5.84
C MET A 1 7.77 5.99 5.67
N PHE A 2 8.34 5.59 4.53
CA PHE A 2 9.73 5.86 4.15
C PHE A 2 9.81 6.20 2.65
N ASN A 3 10.98 6.62 2.14
CA ASN A 3 11.16 6.93 0.72
C ASN A 3 11.02 5.63 -0.12
N PRO A 4 10.06 5.56 -1.08
CA PRO A 4 9.93 4.42 -1.99
C PRO A 4 11.21 4.03 -2.73
N ASP A 5 12.10 4.98 -3.01
CA ASP A 5 13.37 4.71 -3.72
C ASP A 5 14.33 3.77 -2.95
N LEU A 6 14.06 3.52 -1.67
CA LEU A 6 14.77 2.50 -0.89
C LEU A 6 14.38 1.06 -1.25
N LEU A 7 13.24 0.89 -1.92
CA LEU A 7 12.85 -0.38 -2.50
C LEU A 7 13.51 -0.46 -3.88
N THR A 8 14.19 -1.57 -4.15
CA THR A 8 14.85 -1.74 -5.44
C THR A 8 13.79 -1.89 -6.56
N PRO A 9 14.13 -1.57 -7.82
CA PRO A 9 13.21 -1.74 -8.94
C PRO A 9 12.66 -3.15 -9.07
N GLU A 10 13.39 -4.19 -8.64
CA GLU A 10 12.88 -5.57 -8.63
C GLU A 10 11.69 -5.75 -7.66
N VAL A 11 11.58 -4.90 -6.63
CA VAL A 11 10.47 -4.92 -5.66
C VAL A 11 9.33 -4.00 -6.09
N VAL A 12 9.62 -2.82 -6.64
CA VAL A 12 8.61 -1.78 -6.96
C VAL A 12 8.01 -1.95 -8.35
N GLY A 13 8.76 -2.50 -9.32
CA GLY A 13 8.42 -2.43 -10.74
C GLY A 13 7.78 -3.69 -11.34
N GLU A 14 7.97 -4.86 -10.74
CA GLU A 14 7.54 -6.14 -11.32
C GLU A 14 6.83 -7.01 -10.29
N VAL A 15 5.70 -6.55 -9.75
CA VAL A 15 4.70 -7.53 -9.29
C VAL A 15 3.81 -7.82 -10.49
N PRO A 16 3.92 -9.02 -11.12
CA PRO A 16 3.12 -9.35 -12.29
C PRO A 16 1.63 -9.23 -11.99
N ASN A 17 0.81 -9.06 -13.02
CA ASN A 17 -0.67 -9.15 -12.95
C ASN A 17 -1.40 -7.97 -12.28
N GLY A 18 -0.87 -6.74 -12.39
CA GLY A 18 -1.59 -5.56 -11.92
C GLY A 18 -1.52 -5.37 -10.41
N PHE A 19 -0.38 -5.71 -9.81
CA PHE A 19 -0.09 -5.43 -8.40
C PHE A 19 1.08 -4.46 -8.28
N LEU A 20 1.15 -3.76 -7.15
CA LEU A 20 2.20 -2.80 -6.84
C LEU A 20 2.65 -3.00 -5.39
N ALA A 21 3.95 -3.22 -5.18
CA ALA A 21 4.54 -3.15 -3.85
C ALA A 21 4.98 -1.71 -3.55
N ARG A 22 4.56 -1.19 -2.40
CA ARG A 22 4.88 0.18 -1.98
C ARG A 22 4.95 0.32 -0.46
N PRO A 23 5.60 1.39 0.05
CA PRO A 23 5.54 1.69 1.49
C PRO A 23 4.09 1.87 1.96
N LEU A 24 3.82 1.46 3.20
CA LEU A 24 2.55 1.74 3.88
C LEU A 24 2.26 3.24 3.88
N ARG A 25 0.99 3.58 3.65
CA ARG A 25 0.43 4.93 3.70
C ARG A 25 -0.58 5.03 4.83
N ILE A 26 -0.79 6.26 5.31
CA ILE A 26 -1.77 6.54 6.35
C ILE A 26 -3.21 6.23 5.88
N SER A 27 -3.49 6.38 4.58
CA SER A 27 -4.77 6.03 3.96
C SER A 27 -5.03 4.53 3.89
N ASP A 28 -4.03 3.68 4.13
CA ASP A 28 -4.22 2.22 4.03
C ASP A 28 -5.08 1.66 5.17
N TYR A 29 -5.28 2.43 6.24
CA TYR A 29 -6.34 2.15 7.21
C TYR A 29 -7.71 2.00 6.52
N ASP A 30 -8.05 2.94 5.64
CA ASP A 30 -9.31 2.97 4.91
C ASP A 30 -9.34 1.92 3.77
N ASN A 31 -8.17 1.46 3.32
CA ASN A 31 -8.03 0.45 2.25
C ASN A 31 -7.99 -1.00 2.74
N GLY A 32 -8.32 -1.25 4.01
CA GLY A 32 -8.43 -2.61 4.53
C GLY A 32 -7.14 -3.19 5.14
N PHE A 33 -6.15 -2.36 5.47
CA PHE A 33 -4.85 -2.84 5.99
C PHE A 33 -4.99 -3.69 7.26
N LEU A 34 -5.82 -3.29 8.21
CA LEU A 34 -6.01 -4.03 9.46
C LEU A 34 -6.73 -5.36 9.23
N GLN A 35 -7.63 -5.42 8.25
CA GLN A 35 -8.35 -6.63 7.85
C GLN A 35 -7.40 -7.66 7.24
N VAL A 36 -6.39 -7.21 6.49
CA VAL A 36 -5.32 -8.09 5.99
C VAL A 36 -4.49 -8.65 7.14
N LEU A 37 -4.08 -7.81 8.10
CA LEU A 37 -3.34 -8.27 9.29
C LEU A 37 -4.15 -9.28 10.13
N ALA A 38 -5.46 -9.08 10.22
CA ALA A 38 -6.38 -9.94 10.97
C ALA A 38 -6.48 -11.37 10.43
N GLN A 39 -6.03 -11.62 9.19
CA GLN A 39 -5.96 -12.97 8.61
C GLN A 39 -4.82 -13.81 9.21
N LEU A 40 -3.78 -13.16 9.76
CA LEU A 40 -2.62 -13.84 10.32
C LEU A 40 -2.72 -13.99 11.84
N THR A 41 -3.24 -12.97 12.53
CA THR A 41 -3.37 -12.95 14.00
C THR A 41 -4.62 -12.19 14.44
N THR A 42 -4.97 -12.28 15.72
CA THR A 42 -6.00 -11.41 16.30
C THR A 42 -5.52 -9.96 16.28
N VAL A 43 -6.15 -9.15 15.45
CA VAL A 43 -6.10 -7.70 15.53
C VAL A 43 -7.30 -7.27 16.38
N GLY A 44 -7.07 -6.58 17.49
CA GLY A 44 -8.15 -6.01 18.30
C GLY A 44 -8.82 -4.83 17.60
N ASP A 45 -9.77 -4.18 18.27
CA ASP A 45 -10.42 -2.97 17.74
C ASP A 45 -9.44 -1.78 17.76
N ILE A 46 -8.78 -1.53 16.63
CA ILE A 46 -7.86 -0.41 16.43
C ILE A 46 -8.63 0.75 15.77
N SER A 47 -8.75 1.87 16.50
CA SER A 47 -9.33 3.09 15.95
C SER A 47 -8.41 3.73 14.89
N ARG A 48 -8.98 4.60 14.06
CA ARG A 48 -8.21 5.38 13.06
C ARG A 48 -7.12 6.19 13.74
N GLU A 49 -7.44 6.88 14.83
CA GLU A 49 -6.51 7.72 15.58
C GLU A 49 -5.31 6.90 16.10
N THR A 50 -5.59 5.72 16.67
CA THR A 50 -4.54 4.82 17.17
C THR A 50 -3.62 4.35 16.04
N PHE A 51 -4.19 4.01 14.89
CA PHE A 51 -3.40 3.65 13.71
C PHE A 51 -2.53 4.83 13.23
N GLU A 52 -3.09 6.03 13.14
CA GLU A 52 -2.38 7.23 12.69
C GLU A 52 -1.22 7.58 13.63
N GLU A 53 -1.44 7.53 14.94
CA GLU A 53 -0.40 7.72 15.95
C GLU A 53 0.73 6.72 15.79
N ARG A 54 0.39 5.43 15.63
CA ARG A 54 1.39 4.37 15.41
C ARG A 54 2.15 4.58 14.11
N PHE A 55 1.45 4.93 13.03
CA PHE A 55 2.05 5.23 11.73
C PHE A 55 3.04 6.40 11.82
N ARG A 56 2.66 7.49 12.50
CA ARG A 56 3.53 8.66 12.72
C ARG A 56 4.76 8.28 13.54
N SER A 57 4.57 7.57 14.65
CA SER A 57 5.66 7.08 15.52
C SER A 57 6.69 6.26 14.74
N MET A 58 6.23 5.30 13.92
CA MET A 58 7.13 4.50 13.08
C MET A 58 7.85 5.36 12.02
N SER A 59 7.12 6.25 11.34
CA SER A 59 7.67 7.09 10.26
C SER A 59 8.68 8.13 10.76
N GLN A 60 8.54 8.59 12.01
CA GLN A 60 9.41 9.59 12.63
C GLN A 60 10.61 8.99 13.37
N THR A 61 10.67 7.66 13.54
CA THR A 61 11.80 6.99 14.20
C THR A 61 13.13 7.31 13.49
N ARG A 62 14.14 7.72 14.27
CA ARG A 62 15.50 8.01 13.78
C ARG A 62 16.53 7.29 14.65
N PRO A 63 17.50 6.54 14.06
CA PRO A 63 17.63 6.24 12.63
C PRO A 63 16.42 5.46 12.10
N LEU A 64 16.23 5.45 10.77
CA LEU A 64 15.08 4.79 10.17
C LEU A 64 15.11 3.29 10.49
N ALA A 65 14.08 2.78 11.17
CA ALA A 65 14.04 1.41 11.69
C ALA A 65 12.83 0.59 11.19
N TYR A 66 11.85 1.22 10.54
CA TYR A 66 10.62 0.57 10.12
C TYR A 66 10.41 0.66 8.61
N TYR A 67 10.31 -0.51 7.97
CA TYR A 67 10.10 -0.67 6.53
C TYR A 67 8.87 -1.55 6.28
N VAL A 68 7.68 -0.99 6.51
CA VAL A 68 6.43 -1.71 6.25
C VAL A 68 6.03 -1.50 4.79
N VAL A 69 6.00 -2.61 4.05
CA VAL A 69 5.62 -2.67 2.64
C VAL A 69 4.26 -3.34 2.53
N VAL A 70 3.41 -2.79 1.67
CA VAL A 70 2.12 -3.38 1.29
C VAL A 70 2.14 -3.70 -0.19
N VAL A 71 1.39 -4.73 -0.58
CA VAL A 71 1.12 -5.07 -1.98
C VAL A 71 -0.35 -4.77 -2.24
N GLU A 72 -0.63 -3.87 -3.19
CA GLU A 72 -1.99 -3.52 -3.59
C GLU A 72 -2.27 -3.90 -5.04
N GLU A 73 -3.51 -4.22 -5.34
CA GLU A 73 -3.97 -4.41 -6.72
C GLU A 73 -4.23 -3.02 -7.35
N ILE A 74 -3.58 -2.75 -8.48
CA ILE A 74 -3.82 -1.58 -9.32
C ILE A 74 -4.82 -1.95 -10.42
N ARG A 75 -6.08 -1.56 -10.24
CA ARG A 75 -7.07 -1.72 -11.32
C ARG A 75 -6.76 -0.72 -12.42
N TYR A 76 -6.44 -1.23 -13.60
CA TYR A 76 -6.51 -0.45 -14.83
C TYR A 76 -7.99 -0.28 -15.16
N ASP A 77 -8.56 0.89 -14.84
CA ASP A 77 -9.82 1.28 -15.49
C ASP A 77 -9.55 1.26 -16.99
N ILE A 78 -10.18 0.33 -17.68
CA ILE A 78 -10.12 0.23 -19.14
C ILE A 78 -10.67 1.56 -19.66
N LEU A 79 -9.78 2.45 -20.06
CA LEU A 79 -10.10 3.59 -20.91
C LEU A 79 -10.73 2.98 -22.17
N PHE A 80 -12.05 3.00 -22.23
CA PHE A 80 -12.83 2.63 -23.41
C PHE A 80 -12.30 3.49 -24.56
N ILE A 81 -11.44 2.93 -25.41
CA ILE A 81 -11.07 3.56 -26.68
C ILE A 81 -12.21 3.16 -27.63
N PRO A 82 -13.16 4.05 -27.97
CA PRO A 82 -14.17 3.70 -28.95
C PRO A 82 -13.44 3.42 -30.26
N LEU A 83 -13.52 2.18 -30.75
CA LEU A 83 -13.09 1.85 -32.10
C LEU A 83 -13.94 2.70 -33.05
N SER A 84 -13.35 3.76 -33.58
CA SER A 84 -13.95 4.50 -34.68
C SER A 84 -14.00 3.55 -35.86
N SER A 85 -15.21 3.06 -36.14
CA SER A 85 -15.53 2.27 -37.33
C SER A 85 -15.28 3.17 -38.54
N ASN A 86 -14.14 2.95 -39.20
CA ASN A 86 -13.85 3.58 -40.48
C ASN A 86 -14.66 2.81 -41.54
N ARG A 87 -15.67 3.49 -42.12
CA ARG A 87 -16.31 3.04 -43.37
C ARG A 87 -15.52 3.57 -44.56
#